data_AF-A0A524CYZ5-F1
#
_entry.id   AF-A0A524CYZ5-F1
#
_cell.length_a   1.000
_cell.length_b   1.000
_cell.length_c   1.000
_cell.angle_alpha   90.00
_cell.angle_beta   90.00
_cell.angle_gamma   90.00
#
_symmetry.space_group_name_H-M   'P 1'
#
loop_
_entity.id
_entity.type
_entity.pdbx_description
1 polymer ?
#
loop_
_entity_poly.entity_id
_entity_poly.type
_entity_poly.pdbx_seq_one_letter_code
_entity_poly.pdbx_strand_id
1 'polypeptide(L)'
;MAKKRKEISLDDLEEELAEEGEELEEVEEEAEIEEIEEFSLEEISAEEEVGEVFEEEIVEEAEVEEEIIPEEEIIDERIYTVPLKFARKGPRTKWAKKSVRYLREFTERHMKPEYLVISQEVNEKIWERGIQKPPRKLRIRITKDINGLAVVYLA
;
A
#
# COMPACT_ATOMS: atom_id res chain seq x y z
N MET A 1 -56.65 56.28 47.15
CA MET A 1 -56.06 54.98 47.55
C MET A 1 -55.75 54.19 46.29
N ALA A 2 -54.51 53.71 46.17
CA ALA A 2 -54.08 52.46 45.53
C ALA A 2 -52.71 52.64 44.81
N LYS A 3 -51.69 52.14 45.50
CA LYS A 3 -50.32 51.75 45.10
C LYS A 3 -49.73 52.30 43.79
N LYS A 4 -48.74 53.17 43.98
CA LYS A 4 -47.56 53.42 43.13
C LYS A 4 -46.98 52.06 42.70
N ARG A 5 -47.15 51.67 41.43
CA ARG A 5 -46.33 50.60 40.85
C ARG A 5 -44.98 51.25 40.57
N LYS A 6 -43.92 50.73 41.21
CA LYS A 6 -42.56 51.04 40.81
C LYS A 6 -42.47 50.46 39.39
N GLU A 7 -42.53 51.31 38.38
CA GLU A 7 -42.10 50.94 37.04
C GLU A 7 -40.63 50.63 37.21
N ILE A 8 -40.31 49.34 37.35
CA ILE A 8 -38.97 48.84 37.06
C ILE A 8 -38.82 49.22 35.59
N SER A 9 -37.83 50.06 35.30
CA SER A 9 -37.63 50.51 33.93
C SER A 9 -37.41 49.26 33.08
N LEU A 10 -38.01 49.23 31.89
CA LEU A 10 -37.75 48.15 30.94
C LEU A 10 -36.25 48.03 30.65
N ASP A 11 -35.53 49.16 30.80
CA ASP A 11 -34.09 49.29 30.61
C ASP A 11 -33.27 48.54 31.69
N ASP A 12 -33.64 48.61 32.98
CA ASP A 12 -32.94 47.86 34.05
C ASP A 12 -33.12 46.33 33.91
N LEU A 13 -34.26 45.90 33.35
CA LEU A 13 -34.59 44.49 33.16
C LEU A 13 -33.95 43.93 31.88
N GLU A 14 -33.73 44.78 30.87
CA GLU A 14 -32.95 44.47 29.66
C GLU A 14 -31.46 44.32 29.96
N GLU A 15 -30.91 45.14 30.86
CA GLU A 15 -29.49 45.09 31.25
C GLU A 15 -29.19 43.83 32.10
N GLU A 16 -30.06 43.48 33.07
CA GLU A 16 -29.95 42.20 33.80
C GLU A 16 -30.10 40.97 32.88
N LEU A 17 -31.00 41.01 31.88
CA LEU A 17 -31.17 39.93 30.89
C LEU A 17 -29.99 39.84 29.90
N ALA A 18 -29.29 40.93 29.65
CA ALA A 18 -28.11 40.96 28.79
C ALA A 18 -26.87 40.41 29.51
N GLU A 19 -26.64 40.79 30.78
CA GLU A 19 -25.57 40.22 31.61
C GLU A 19 -25.78 38.72 31.85
N GLU A 20 -27.02 38.27 32.13
CA GLU A 20 -27.34 36.84 32.27
C GLU A 20 -27.18 36.09 30.92
N GLY A 21 -27.40 36.77 29.79
CA GLY A 21 -27.15 36.22 28.45
C GLY A 21 -25.67 36.05 28.13
N GLU A 22 -24.83 37.03 28.49
CA GLU A 22 -23.37 36.96 28.33
C GLU A 22 -22.75 35.90 29.26
N GLU A 23 -23.20 35.80 30.52
CA GLU A 23 -22.75 34.74 31.44
C GLU A 23 -23.16 33.33 30.95
N LEU A 24 -24.34 33.19 30.34
CA LEU A 24 -24.76 31.93 29.73
C LEU A 24 -23.94 31.57 28.48
N GLU A 25 -23.62 32.56 27.64
CA GLU A 25 -22.76 32.36 26.47
C GLU A 25 -21.33 31.95 26.88
N GLU A 26 -20.74 32.57 27.90
CA GLU A 26 -19.41 32.18 28.40
C GLU A 26 -19.39 30.75 28.96
N VAL A 27 -20.44 30.33 29.68
CA VAL A 27 -20.55 28.96 30.22
C VAL A 27 -20.78 27.93 29.11
N GLU A 28 -21.53 28.28 28.06
CA GLU A 28 -21.70 27.42 26.88
C GLU A 28 -20.37 27.28 26.10
N GLU A 29 -19.62 28.37 25.92
CA GLU A 29 -18.31 28.35 25.27
C GLU A 29 -17.28 27.53 26.07
N GLU A 30 -17.22 27.67 27.41
CA GLU A 30 -16.33 26.86 28.25
C GLU A 30 -16.67 25.37 28.16
N ALA A 31 -17.95 25.00 28.15
CA ALA A 31 -18.40 23.61 28.01
C ALA A 31 -18.07 23.02 26.62
N GLU A 32 -18.21 23.80 25.55
CA GLU A 32 -17.83 23.38 24.20
C GLU A 32 -16.30 23.18 24.09
N ILE A 33 -15.49 24.03 24.73
CA ILE A 33 -14.02 23.89 24.74
C ILE A 33 -13.60 22.62 25.49
N GLU A 34 -14.21 22.32 26.63
CA GLU A 34 -13.95 21.08 27.39
C GLU A 34 -14.33 19.83 26.59
N GLU A 35 -15.47 19.81 25.91
CA GLU A 35 -15.90 18.69 25.06
C GLU A 35 -14.95 18.47 23.86
N ILE A 36 -14.44 19.55 23.25
CA ILE A 36 -13.47 19.46 22.14
C ILE A 36 -12.12 18.94 22.61
N GLU A 37 -11.63 19.39 23.78
CA GLU A 37 -10.37 18.90 24.35
C GLU A 37 -10.45 17.42 24.73
N GLU A 38 -11.54 16.98 25.35
CA GLU A 38 -11.77 15.58 25.71
C GLU A 38 -11.83 14.68 24.46
N PHE A 39 -12.55 15.10 23.42
CA PHE A 39 -12.63 14.38 22.15
C PHE A 39 -11.26 14.24 21.45
N SER A 40 -10.42 15.29 21.50
CA SER A 40 -9.09 15.26 20.87
C SER A 40 -8.12 14.30 21.57
N LEU A 41 -8.16 14.20 22.90
CA LEU A 41 -7.29 13.33 23.68
C LEU A 41 -7.64 11.85 23.48
N GLU A 42 -8.92 11.52 23.38
CA GLU A 42 -9.40 10.16 23.09
C GLU A 42 -9.07 9.73 21.66
N GLU A 43 -9.21 10.62 20.66
CA GLU A 43 -8.80 10.35 19.28
C GLU A 43 -7.29 10.12 19.14
N ILE A 44 -6.45 10.94 19.79
CA ILE A 44 -4.99 10.78 19.76
C ILE A 44 -4.56 9.45 20.41
N SER A 45 -5.17 9.08 21.54
CA SER A 45 -4.90 7.79 22.20
C SER A 45 -5.31 6.60 21.32
N ALA A 46 -6.45 6.69 20.63
CA ALA A 46 -6.88 5.64 19.71
C ALA A 46 -5.98 5.57 18.47
N GLU A 47 -5.49 6.69 17.94
CA GLU A 47 -4.55 6.72 16.82
C GLU A 47 -3.18 6.14 17.19
N GLU A 48 -2.68 6.42 18.40
CA GLU A 48 -1.43 5.83 18.91
C GLU A 48 -1.58 4.32 19.17
N GLU A 49 -2.67 3.87 19.78
CA GLU A 49 -2.94 2.43 19.99
C GLU A 49 -3.11 1.69 18.64
N VAL A 50 -3.76 2.31 17.65
CA VAL A 50 -3.87 1.73 16.30
C VAL A 50 -2.51 1.71 15.59
N GLY A 51 -1.66 2.72 15.83
CA GLY A 51 -0.29 2.76 15.33
C GLY A 51 0.59 1.65 15.89
N GLU A 52 0.54 1.42 17.21
CA GLU A 52 1.30 0.36 17.89
C GLU A 52 0.86 -1.03 17.42
N VAL A 53 -0.45 -1.27 17.31
CA VAL A 53 -0.98 -2.57 16.82
C VAL A 53 -0.61 -2.79 15.35
N PHE A 54 -0.63 -1.75 14.53
CA PHE A 54 -0.23 -1.86 13.12
C PHE A 54 1.27 -2.13 12.98
N GLU A 55 2.12 -1.47 13.76
CA GLU A 55 3.56 -1.77 13.80
C GLU A 55 3.85 -3.19 14.29
N GLU A 56 3.17 -3.67 15.34
CA GLU A 56 3.30 -5.05 15.80
C GLU A 56 2.87 -6.06 14.73
N GLU A 57 1.75 -5.82 14.03
CA GLU A 57 1.28 -6.68 12.94
C GLU A 57 2.28 -6.71 11.76
N ILE A 58 2.90 -5.57 11.41
CA ILE A 58 3.95 -5.51 10.38
C ILE A 58 5.21 -6.28 10.80
N VAL A 59 5.60 -6.21 12.07
CA VAL A 59 6.79 -6.91 12.59
C VAL A 59 6.54 -8.41 12.63
N GLU A 60 5.36 -8.86 13.07
CA GLU A 60 4.98 -10.28 13.01
C GLU A 60 4.91 -10.79 11.57
N GLU A 61 4.33 -10.04 10.63
CA GLU A 61 4.34 -10.42 9.20
C GLU A 61 5.77 -10.51 8.65
N ALA A 62 6.67 -9.60 9.03
CA ALA A 62 8.06 -9.61 8.59
C ALA A 62 8.87 -10.79 9.19
N GLU A 63 8.70 -11.10 10.47
CA GLU A 63 9.36 -12.25 11.12
C GLU A 63 8.86 -13.58 10.52
N VAL A 64 7.56 -13.68 10.23
CA VAL A 64 6.97 -14.84 9.55
C VAL A 64 7.52 -14.95 8.12
N GLU A 65 7.71 -13.85 7.38
CA GLU A 65 8.37 -13.87 6.07
C GLU A 65 9.82 -14.38 6.16
N GLU A 66 10.59 -13.99 7.18
CA GLU A 66 11.97 -14.43 7.36
C GLU A 66 12.08 -15.95 7.65
N GLU A 67 11.15 -16.52 8.43
CA GLU A 67 11.13 -17.98 8.69
C GLU A 67 10.78 -18.82 7.44
N ILE A 68 10.02 -18.24 6.49
CA ILE A 68 9.61 -18.90 5.24
C ILE A 68 10.68 -18.82 4.15
N ILE A 69 11.90 -18.34 4.47
CA ILE A 69 13.08 -18.55 3.63
C ILE A 69 13.88 -19.74 4.18
N PRO A 70 13.37 -20.99 4.20
CA PRO A 70 14.28 -22.11 4.37
C PRO A 70 15.24 -22.06 3.20
N GLU A 71 16.49 -22.41 3.45
CA GLU A 71 17.53 -22.61 2.45
C GLU A 71 17.00 -23.57 1.37
N GLU A 72 16.35 -23.04 0.33
CA GLU A 72 15.88 -23.87 -0.77
C GLU A 72 17.13 -24.46 -1.40
N GLU A 73 17.30 -25.77 -1.28
CA GLU A 73 18.38 -26.49 -1.94
C GLU A 73 18.19 -26.35 -3.45
N ILE A 74 18.93 -25.39 -4.01
CA ILE A 74 19.02 -25.15 -5.44
C ILE A 74 19.73 -26.35 -6.07
N ILE A 75 19.00 -27.12 -6.87
CA ILE A 75 19.54 -28.32 -7.54
C ILE A 75 20.40 -27.91 -8.73
N ASP A 76 19.81 -27.08 -9.59
CA ASP A 76 20.39 -26.76 -10.90
C ASP A 76 20.32 -25.25 -11.14
N GLU A 77 21.50 -24.64 -11.32
CA GLU A 77 21.63 -23.29 -11.83
C GLU A 77 22.21 -23.30 -13.25
N ARG A 78 21.53 -22.63 -14.19
CA ARG A 78 21.98 -22.54 -15.58
C ARG A 78 21.82 -21.14 -16.14
N ILE A 79 22.86 -20.65 -16.81
CA ILE A 79 22.84 -19.37 -17.53
C ILE A 79 22.58 -19.63 -19.01
N TYR A 80 21.51 -19.03 -19.53
CA TYR A 80 21.13 -19.12 -20.94
C TYR A 80 21.10 -17.76 -21.61
N THR A 81 21.41 -17.75 -22.91
CA THR A 81 21.11 -16.59 -23.77
C THR A 81 19.90 -16.91 -24.63
N VAL A 82 18.74 -16.39 -24.25
CA VAL A 82 17.46 -16.62 -24.94
C VAL A 82 17.36 -15.76 -26.21
N PRO A 83 17.18 -16.36 -27.39
CA PRO A 83 17.01 -15.62 -28.64
C PRO A 83 15.55 -15.16 -28.81
N LEU A 84 15.19 -14.01 -28.25
CA LEU A 84 13.86 -13.40 -28.38
C LEU A 84 13.51 -12.94 -29.82
N LYS A 85 14.46 -13.00 -30.76
CA LYS A 85 14.20 -12.74 -32.19
C LYS A 85 13.03 -13.57 -32.75
N PHE A 86 12.84 -14.79 -32.24
CA PHE A 86 11.77 -15.69 -32.69
C PHE A 86 10.38 -15.24 -32.20
N ALA A 87 10.31 -14.52 -31.08
CA ALA A 87 9.07 -13.97 -30.53
C ALA A 87 8.53 -12.77 -31.33
N ARG A 88 9.40 -12.10 -32.13
CA ARG A 88 9.05 -10.95 -32.98
C ARG A 88 8.32 -11.35 -34.27
N LYS A 89 7.40 -12.31 -34.20
CA LYS A 89 6.56 -12.75 -35.33
C LYS A 89 5.20 -12.06 -35.29
N GLY A 90 4.73 -11.55 -36.43
CA GLY A 90 3.43 -10.89 -36.57
C GLY A 90 3.43 -9.42 -36.12
N PRO A 91 2.28 -8.87 -35.69
CA PRO A 91 2.12 -7.44 -35.40
C PRO A 91 3.08 -6.92 -34.34
N ARG A 92 3.66 -5.73 -34.59
CA ARG A 92 4.67 -5.09 -33.70
C ARG A 92 4.13 -4.82 -32.31
N THR A 93 2.85 -4.44 -32.21
CA THR A 93 2.15 -4.14 -30.96
C THR A 93 1.99 -5.34 -30.03
N LYS A 94 2.39 -6.55 -30.44
CA LYS A 94 2.27 -7.76 -29.61
C LYS A 94 3.63 -8.38 -29.29
N TRP A 95 4.74 -7.76 -29.68
CA TRP A 95 6.07 -8.40 -29.58
C TRP A 95 6.55 -8.58 -28.13
N ALA A 96 6.42 -7.59 -27.24
CA ALA A 96 6.83 -7.76 -25.85
C ALA A 96 6.02 -8.86 -25.14
N LYS A 97 4.68 -8.82 -25.25
CA LYS A 97 3.79 -9.88 -24.75
C LYS A 97 4.19 -11.28 -25.27
N LYS A 98 4.51 -11.40 -26.56
CA LYS A 98 4.98 -12.66 -27.15
C LYS A 98 6.37 -13.06 -26.66
N SER A 99 7.23 -12.10 -26.34
CA SER A 99 8.58 -12.37 -25.83
C SER A 99 8.52 -13.00 -24.45
N VAL A 100 7.65 -12.52 -23.57
CA VAL A 100 7.38 -13.14 -22.26
C VAL A 100 6.85 -14.56 -22.44
N ARG A 101 5.89 -14.77 -23.36
CA ARG A 101 5.37 -16.12 -23.64
C ARG A 101 6.45 -17.06 -24.17
N TYR A 102 7.28 -16.59 -25.10
CA TYR A 102 8.40 -17.37 -25.63
C TYR A 102 9.45 -17.69 -24.55
N LEU A 103 9.67 -16.79 -23.60
CA LEU A 103 10.54 -17.04 -22.45
C LEU A 103 10.00 -18.21 -21.61
N ARG A 104 8.69 -18.24 -21.34
CA ARG A 104 8.04 -19.37 -20.65
C ARG A 104 8.23 -20.69 -21.39
N GLU A 105 7.91 -20.72 -22.69
CA GLU A 105 8.11 -21.88 -23.56
C GLU A 105 9.59 -22.33 -23.60
N PHE A 106 10.53 -21.37 -23.56
CA PHE A 106 11.96 -21.67 -23.53
C PHE A 106 12.36 -22.35 -22.21
N THR A 107 11.92 -21.82 -21.07
CA THR A 107 12.22 -22.41 -19.75
C THR A 107 11.59 -23.79 -19.59
N GLU A 108 10.33 -23.95 -20.01
CA GLU A 108 9.62 -25.23 -20.01
C GLU A 108 10.36 -26.31 -20.80
N ARG A 109 10.92 -25.95 -21.97
CA ARG A 109 11.66 -26.89 -22.82
C ARG A 109 12.97 -27.37 -22.19
N HIS A 110 13.70 -26.49 -21.52
CA HIS A 110 15.06 -26.78 -21.05
C HIS A 110 15.09 -27.34 -19.63
N MET A 111 14.34 -26.73 -18.70
CA MET A 111 14.38 -27.09 -17.28
C MET A 111 13.23 -28.00 -16.85
N LYS A 112 12.15 -28.07 -17.67
CA LYS A 112 10.92 -28.82 -17.39
C LYS A 112 10.45 -28.61 -15.93
N PRO A 113 10.13 -27.37 -15.53
CA PRO A 113 9.63 -27.09 -14.20
C PRO A 113 8.16 -27.49 -14.08
N GLU A 114 7.71 -27.70 -12.84
CA GLU A 114 6.30 -27.86 -12.52
C GLU A 114 5.63 -26.50 -12.37
N TYR A 115 6.31 -25.57 -11.69
CA TYR A 115 5.87 -24.19 -11.50
C TYR A 115 6.92 -23.20 -12.01
N LEU A 116 6.49 -22.13 -12.68
CA LEU A 116 7.38 -21.15 -13.30
C LEU A 116 7.08 -19.73 -12.84
N VAL A 117 8.08 -19.12 -12.18
CA VAL A 117 8.07 -17.72 -11.75
C VAL A 117 9.12 -16.95 -12.55
N ILE A 118 8.71 -15.80 -13.09
CA ILE A 118 9.60 -14.89 -13.80
C ILE A 118 9.76 -13.67 -12.91
N SER A 119 11.00 -13.35 -12.53
CA SER A 119 11.30 -12.14 -11.75
C SER A 119 10.84 -10.88 -12.49
N GLN A 120 10.52 -9.86 -11.71
CA GLN A 120 10.10 -8.57 -12.24
C GLN A 120 11.18 -7.93 -13.11
N GLU A 121 12.46 -8.02 -12.72
CA GLU A 121 13.60 -7.48 -13.48
C GLU A 121 13.64 -7.99 -14.93
N VAL A 122 13.39 -9.28 -15.13
CA VAL A 122 13.35 -9.90 -16.45
C VAL A 122 12.20 -9.33 -17.28
N ASN A 123 11.03 -9.14 -16.65
CA ASN A 123 9.89 -8.53 -17.31
C ASN A 123 10.20 -7.07 -17.68
N GLU A 124 10.66 -6.25 -16.75
CA GLU A 124 11.06 -4.87 -17.00
C GLU A 124 12.08 -4.77 -18.13
N LYS A 125 13.08 -5.66 -18.17
CA LYS A 125 14.06 -5.68 -19.26
C LYS A 125 13.44 -5.99 -20.62
N ILE A 126 12.40 -6.82 -20.67
CA ILE A 126 11.65 -7.10 -21.89
C ILE A 126 10.85 -5.87 -22.33
N TRP A 127 10.31 -5.09 -21.38
CA TRP A 127 9.45 -3.93 -21.62
C TRP A 127 10.19 -2.57 -21.66
N GLU A 128 11.49 -2.53 -21.39
CA GLU A 128 12.36 -1.32 -21.33
C GLU A 128 12.19 -0.37 -22.51
N ARG A 129 11.99 -0.90 -23.72
CA ARG A 129 11.83 -0.11 -24.97
C ARG A 129 10.39 -0.06 -25.49
N GLY A 130 9.43 -0.39 -24.62
CA GLY A 130 8.02 -0.50 -24.90
C GLY A 130 7.62 -1.76 -25.69
N ILE A 131 6.32 -1.87 -25.95
CA ILE A 131 5.69 -3.09 -26.50
C ILE A 131 6.21 -3.51 -27.88
N GLN A 132 6.68 -2.55 -28.68
CA GLN A 132 7.08 -2.75 -30.07
C GLN A 132 8.57 -3.08 -30.26
N LYS A 133 9.41 -2.95 -29.23
CA LYS A 133 10.86 -3.09 -29.38
C LYS A 133 11.52 -3.92 -28.25
N PRO A 134 10.99 -5.09 -27.86
CA PRO A 134 11.63 -5.92 -26.83
C PRO A 134 13.05 -6.32 -27.27
N PRO A 135 14.01 -6.61 -26.36
CA PRO A 135 15.39 -6.97 -26.71
C PRO A 135 15.47 -8.19 -27.66
N ARG A 136 16.56 -8.29 -28.45
CA ARG A 136 16.75 -9.39 -29.43
C ARG A 136 17.30 -10.68 -28.80
N LYS A 137 18.12 -10.52 -27.77
CA LYS A 137 18.73 -11.58 -26.97
C LYS A 137 18.58 -11.14 -25.51
N LEU A 138 18.30 -12.09 -24.63
CA LEU A 138 18.22 -11.85 -23.20
C LEU A 138 19.07 -12.90 -22.49
N ARG A 139 20.04 -12.47 -21.68
CA ARG A 139 20.79 -13.38 -20.82
C ARG A 139 19.98 -13.55 -19.54
N ILE A 140 19.73 -14.79 -19.17
CA ILE A 140 18.94 -15.15 -17.99
C ILE A 140 19.68 -16.23 -17.20
N ARG A 141 19.48 -16.18 -15.89
CA ARG A 141 19.89 -17.21 -14.95
C ARG A 141 18.61 -17.91 -14.49
N ILE A 142 18.57 -19.23 -14.66
CA ILE A 142 17.42 -20.03 -14.22
C ILE A 142 17.91 -20.89 -13.06
N THR A 143 17.21 -20.76 -11.94
CA THR A 143 17.39 -21.55 -10.73
C THR A 143 16.23 -22.54 -10.66
N LYS A 144 16.52 -23.81 -10.34
CA LYS A 144 15.50 -24.83 -10.10
C LYS A 144 15.66 -25.43 -8.71
N ASP A 145 14.53 -25.46 -8.00
CA ASP A 145 14.45 -25.94 -6.63
C ASP A 145 13.93 -27.39 -6.60
N ILE A 146 14.06 -28.05 -5.45
CA ILE A 146 13.60 -29.42 -5.25
C ILE A 146 12.09 -29.59 -5.44
N ASN A 147 11.33 -28.55 -5.10
CA ASN A 147 9.88 -28.50 -5.27
C ASN A 147 9.45 -28.38 -6.75
N GLY A 148 10.39 -28.38 -7.69
CA GLY A 148 10.11 -28.23 -9.12
C GLY A 148 9.75 -26.81 -9.54
N LEU A 149 9.88 -25.83 -8.62
CA LEU A 149 9.81 -24.41 -8.91
C LEU A 149 11.04 -24.00 -9.73
N ALA A 150 10.81 -23.23 -10.79
CA ALA A 150 11.89 -22.56 -11.50
C ALA A 150 11.69 -21.05 -11.46
N VAL A 151 12.71 -20.35 -10.98
CA VAL A 151 12.76 -18.89 -10.93
C VAL A 151 13.73 -18.38 -11.98
N VAL A 152 13.26 -17.44 -12.80
CA VAL A 152 14.07 -16.83 -13.86
C VAL A 152 14.52 -15.43 -13.44
N TYR A 153 15.83 -15.25 -13.34
CA TYR A 153 16.51 -14.00 -13.01
C TYR A 153 17.24 -13.41 -14.21
N LEU A 154 17.53 -12.12 -14.13
CA LEU A 154 18.43 -11.46 -15.07
C LEU A 154 19.88 -11.88 -14.77
N ALA A 155 20.70 -12.04 -15.82
CA ALA A 155 22.10 -12.48 -15.73
C ALA A 155 23.08 -11.54 -16.42
#